data_AF-A0A933RJJ8-F1
#
_entry.id   AF-A0A933RJJ8-F1
#
_cell.length_a   1.000
_cell.length_b   1.000
_cell.length_c   1.000
_cell.angle_alpha   90.00
_cell.angle_beta   90.00
_cell.angle_gamma   90.00
#
_symmetry.space_group_name_H-M   'P 1'
#
loop_
_entity.id
_entity.type
_entity.pdbx_description
1 polymer ?
#
loop_
_entity_poly.entity_id
_entity_poly.type
_entity_poly.pdbx_seq_one_letter_code
_entity_poly.pdbx_strand_id
1 'polypeptide(L)'
;MAIPKNNVRGLQNIRTFSGAAESTHEPYRAYMKVTCLEMEKARRKVERDNAISTMRNIDARLQEIEAEKARLLQTSAEQRQQDIEALPNSSPRRGNNAGAFRLKY
;
A
#
# COMPACT_ATOMS: atom_id res chain seq x y z
N MET A 1 -22.98 87.98 -4.43
CA MET A 1 -21.86 87.10 -4.86
C MET A 1 -22.11 85.72 -4.30
N ALA A 2 -22.14 84.67 -5.14
CA ALA A 2 -22.48 83.31 -4.72
C ALA A 2 -21.20 82.51 -4.43
N ILE A 3 -21.10 81.93 -3.22
CA ILE A 3 -19.97 81.09 -2.79
C ILE A 3 -20.14 79.71 -3.44
N PRO A 4 -19.15 79.17 -4.17
CA PRO A 4 -19.27 77.84 -4.75
C PRO A 4 -19.33 76.81 -3.63
N LYS A 5 -20.41 76.01 -3.61
CA LYS A 5 -20.52 74.87 -2.70
C LYS A 5 -19.49 73.83 -3.13
N ASN A 6 -18.36 73.78 -2.42
CA ASN A 6 -17.42 72.68 -2.54
C ASN A 6 -18.18 71.38 -2.27
N ASN A 7 -18.22 70.49 -3.26
CA ASN A 7 -18.81 69.15 -3.15
C ASN A 7 -18.01 68.37 -2.10
N VAL A 8 -18.42 68.48 -0.84
CA VAL A 8 -17.88 67.65 0.24
C VAL A 8 -18.28 66.21 -0.08
N ARG A 9 -17.29 65.42 -0.53
CA ARG A 9 -17.43 63.97 -0.73
C ARG A 9 -17.79 63.33 0.62
N GLY A 10 -19.08 63.10 0.85
CA GLY A 10 -19.55 62.34 2.02
C GLY A 10 -19.09 60.88 1.98
N LEU A 11 -19.23 60.17 3.11
CA LEU A 11 -18.84 58.76 3.26
C LEU A 11 -19.39 57.84 2.15
N GLN A 12 -20.60 58.12 1.64
CA GLN A 12 -21.23 57.39 0.54
C GLN A 12 -20.49 57.51 -0.81
N ASN A 13 -19.66 58.54 -0.98
CA ASN A 13 -18.85 58.76 -2.20
C ASN A 13 -17.41 58.23 -2.06
N ILE A 14 -17.05 57.66 -0.90
CA ILE A 14 -15.79 56.93 -0.74
C ILE A 14 -16.01 55.54 -1.32
N ARG A 15 -15.64 55.34 -2.59
CA ARG A 15 -15.57 53.99 -3.16
C ARG A 15 -14.45 53.24 -2.45
N THR A 16 -14.81 52.33 -1.56
CA THR A 16 -13.84 51.42 -0.95
C THR A 16 -13.39 50.41 -2.01
N PHE A 17 -12.07 50.28 -2.20
CA PHE A 17 -11.48 49.25 -3.09
C PHE A 17 -11.75 47.80 -2.62
N SER A 18 -12.55 47.63 -1.56
CA SER A 18 -12.88 46.35 -0.93
C SER A 18 -13.48 45.31 -1.89
N GLY A 19 -14.18 45.74 -2.97
CA GLY A 19 -14.70 44.82 -3.98
C GLY A 19 -13.80 44.58 -5.19
N ALA A 20 -12.82 45.45 -5.45
CA ALA A 20 -11.93 45.36 -6.62
C ALA A 20 -10.67 44.53 -6.35
N ALA A 21 -10.30 44.34 -5.08
CA ALA A 21 -9.14 43.54 -4.68
C ALA A 21 -9.32 42.04 -5.01
N GLU A 22 -10.56 41.53 -4.96
CA GLU A 22 -10.86 40.11 -5.19
C GLU A 22 -10.35 39.61 -6.56
N SER A 23 -10.55 40.40 -7.62
CA SER A 23 -10.14 40.04 -8.98
C SER A 23 -8.62 40.13 -9.22
N THR A 24 -7.93 40.99 -8.48
CA THR A 24 -6.48 41.24 -8.66
C THR A 24 -5.62 40.17 -7.97
N HIS A 25 -6.16 39.52 -6.93
CA HIS A 25 -5.47 38.48 -6.17
C HIS A 25 -5.68 37.05 -6.70
N GLU A 26 -6.46 36.86 -7.77
CA GLU A 26 -6.76 35.54 -8.33
C GLU A 26 -5.52 34.76 -8.81
N PRO A 27 -4.52 35.38 -9.46
CA PRO A 27 -3.27 34.68 -9.82
C PRO A 27 -2.47 34.21 -8.59
N TYR A 28 -2.44 35.01 -7.53
CA TYR A 28 -1.77 34.66 -6.28
C TYR A 28 -2.48 33.49 -5.58
N ARG A 29 -3.81 33.49 -5.54
CA ARG A 29 -4.61 32.39 -5.01
C ARG A 29 -4.39 31.10 -5.81
N ALA A 30 -4.34 31.19 -7.13
CA ALA A 30 -4.04 30.05 -8.00
C ALA A 30 -2.63 29.49 -7.72
N TYR A 31 -1.62 30.37 -7.59
CA TYR A 31 -0.27 29.96 -7.24
C TYR A 31 -0.22 29.22 -5.90
N MET A 32 -0.91 29.72 -4.86
CA MET A 32 -0.97 29.05 -3.56
C MET A 32 -1.67 27.69 -3.62
N LYS A 33 -2.71 27.54 -4.43
CA LYS A 33 -3.32 26.21 -4.66
C LYS A 33 -2.32 25.24 -5.30
N VAL A 34 -1.56 25.71 -6.29
CA VAL A 34 -0.53 24.90 -6.95
C VAL A 34 0.56 24.48 -5.97
N THR A 35 1.03 25.37 -5.11
CA THR A 35 2.06 25.01 -4.11
C THR A 35 1.55 23.96 -3.12
N CYS A 36 0.29 24.08 -2.65
CA CYS A 36 -0.33 23.06 -1.81
C CYS A 36 -0.38 21.68 -2.50
N LEU A 37 -0.75 21.64 -3.79
CA LEU A 37 -0.79 20.40 -4.58
C LEU A 37 0.60 19.79 -4.78
N GLU A 38 1.62 20.60 -5.05
CA GLU A 38 3.00 20.11 -5.16
C GLU A 38 3.51 19.54 -3.83
N MET A 39 3.17 20.15 -2.69
CA MET A 39 3.48 19.61 -1.38
C MET A 39 2.76 18.28 -1.10
N GLU A 40 1.49 18.15 -1.47
CA GLU A 40 0.77 16.89 -1.33
C GLU A 40 1.38 15.80 -2.21
N LYS A 41 1.66 16.11 -3.48
CA LYS A 41 2.32 15.20 -4.41
C LYS A 41 3.68 14.74 -3.88
N ALA A 42 4.47 15.63 -3.28
CA ALA A 42 5.74 15.25 -2.67
C ALA A 42 5.54 14.26 -1.51
N ARG A 43 4.56 14.49 -0.63
CA ARG A 43 4.20 13.52 0.44
C ARG A 43 3.79 12.17 -0.13
N ARG A 44 2.88 12.15 -1.11
CA ARG A 44 2.40 10.91 -1.74
C ARG A 44 3.50 10.14 -2.45
N LYS A 45 4.53 10.81 -2.98
CA LYS A 45 5.71 10.13 -3.53
C LYS A 45 6.47 9.36 -2.46
N VAL A 46 6.73 9.96 -1.31
CA VAL A 46 7.41 9.28 -0.19
C VAL A 46 6.61 8.06 0.28
N GLU A 47 5.29 8.22 0.44
CA GLU A 47 4.41 7.10 0.81
C GLU A 47 4.44 5.97 -0.23
N ARG A 48 4.40 6.32 -1.53
CA ARG A 48 4.51 5.35 -2.62
C ARG A 48 5.84 4.63 -2.61
N ASP A 49 6.95 5.35 -2.43
CA ASP A 49 8.29 4.76 -2.43
C ASP A 49 8.45 3.77 -1.27
N ASN A 50 7.89 4.09 -0.09
CA ASN A 50 7.81 3.18 1.05
C ASN A 50 6.92 1.97 0.79
N ALA A 51 5.78 2.14 0.10
CA ALA A 51 4.93 1.03 -0.29
C ALA A 51 5.64 0.10 -1.28
N ILE A 52 6.36 0.66 -2.26
CA ILE A 52 7.14 -0.10 -3.24
C ILE A 52 8.25 -0.90 -2.55
N SER A 53 8.98 -0.30 -1.60
CA SER A 53 10.02 -1.05 -0.86
C SER A 53 9.42 -2.21 -0.06
N THR A 54 8.26 -1.99 0.54
CA THR A 54 7.52 -3.04 1.25
C THR A 54 7.09 -4.17 0.30
N MET A 55 6.54 -3.83 -0.87
CA MET A 55 6.17 -4.84 -1.88
C MET A 55 7.37 -5.66 -2.34
N ARG A 56 8.52 -5.02 -2.61
CA ARG A 56 9.74 -5.72 -3.00
C ARG A 56 10.21 -6.73 -1.95
N ASN A 57 10.10 -6.37 -0.66
CA ASN A 57 10.46 -7.29 0.43
C ASN A 57 9.51 -8.49 0.50
N ILE A 58 8.21 -8.26 0.27
CA ILE A 58 7.22 -9.34 0.20
C ILE A 58 7.53 -10.28 -0.98
N ASP A 59 7.78 -9.72 -2.16
CA ASP A 59 8.08 -10.49 -3.36
C ASP A 59 9.35 -11.33 -3.18
N ALA A 60 10.41 -10.76 -2.57
CA ALA A 60 11.62 -11.48 -2.22
C ALA A 60 11.33 -12.65 -1.26
N ARG A 61 10.52 -12.41 -0.22
CA ARG A 61 10.16 -13.46 0.74
C ARG A 61 9.34 -14.58 0.09
N LEU A 62 8.45 -14.26 -0.85
CA LEU A 62 7.69 -15.27 -1.60
C LEU A 62 8.61 -16.15 -2.43
N GLN A 63 9.63 -15.58 -3.08
CA GLN A 63 10.61 -16.35 -3.84
C GLN A 63 11.42 -17.29 -2.93
N GLU A 64 11.84 -16.81 -1.76
CA GLU A 64 12.52 -17.64 -0.76
C GLU A 64 11.64 -18.82 -0.31
N ILE A 65 10.34 -18.57 -0.05
CA ILE A 65 9.39 -19.62 0.35
C ILE A 65 9.26 -20.68 -0.75
N GLU A 66 9.13 -20.29 -2.01
CA GLU A 66 9.04 -21.27 -3.12
C GLU A 66 10.33 -22.08 -3.27
N ALA A 67 11.50 -21.45 -3.09
CA ALA A 67 12.79 -22.17 -3.08
C ALA A 67 12.89 -23.15 -1.90
N GLU A 68 12.46 -22.75 -0.70
CA GLU A 68 12.43 -23.60 0.49
C GLU A 68 11.49 -24.79 0.30
N LYS A 69 10.28 -24.55 -0.23
CA LYS A 69 9.31 -25.59 -0.58
C LYS A 69 9.87 -26.58 -1.59
N ALA A 70 10.53 -26.11 -2.64
CA ALA A 70 11.16 -26.97 -3.63
C ALA A 70 12.25 -27.87 -2.99
N ARG A 71 13.08 -27.32 -2.10
CA ARG A 71 14.08 -28.08 -1.35
C ARG A 71 13.44 -29.15 -0.46
N LEU A 72 12.39 -28.81 0.28
CA LEU A 72 11.67 -29.77 1.15
C LEU A 72 11.00 -30.89 0.35
N LEU A 73 10.48 -30.59 -0.84
CA LEU A 73 9.93 -31.61 -1.74
C LEU A 73 11.01 -32.53 -2.31
N GLN A 74 12.21 -32.02 -2.59
CA GLN A 74 13.34 -32.84 -3.04
C GLN A 74 13.83 -33.77 -1.93
N THR A 75 14.06 -33.26 -0.72
CA THR A 75 14.53 -34.09 0.40
C THR A 75 13.52 -35.17 0.78
N SER A 76 12.22 -34.87 0.75
CA SER A 76 11.17 -35.89 1.00
C SER A 76 11.08 -36.94 -0.11
N ALA A 77 11.35 -36.57 -1.38
CA ALA A 77 11.45 -37.53 -2.48
C ALA A 77 12.68 -38.44 -2.33
N GLU A 78 13.83 -37.89 -1.95
CA GLU A 78 15.06 -38.63 -1.69
C GLU A 78 14.91 -39.61 -0.51
N GLN A 79 14.29 -39.17 0.60
CA GLN A 79 13.96 -40.04 1.73
C GLN A 79 13.05 -41.19 1.32
N ARG A 80 12.02 -40.91 0.50
CA ARG A 80 11.13 -41.95 -0.01
C ARG A 80 11.86 -42.96 -0.91
N GLN A 81 12.83 -42.53 -1.70
CA GLN A 81 13.66 -43.44 -2.51
C GLN A 81 14.57 -44.32 -1.63
N GLN A 82 15.20 -43.73 -0.61
CA GLN A 82 16.00 -44.47 0.36
C GLN A 82 15.15 -45.49 1.13
N ASP A 83 13.93 -45.15 1.52
CA ASP A 83 13.00 -46.10 2.15
C ASP A 83 12.64 -47.26 1.22
N ILE A 84 12.42 -47.00 -0.08
CA ILE A 84 12.13 -48.05 -1.07
C ILE A 84 13.33 -48.97 -1.30
N GLU A 85 14.54 -48.41 -1.38
CA GLU A 85 15.78 -49.18 -1.58
C GLU A 85 16.23 -49.91 -0.31
N ALA A 86 15.90 -49.38 0.87
CA ALA A 86 16.18 -49.98 2.16
C ALA A 86 15.19 -51.10 2.55
N LEU A 87 14.17 -51.39 1.73
CA LEU A 87 13.41 -52.64 1.86
C LEU A 87 14.22 -53.80 1.24
N PRO A 88 14.88 -54.67 2.02
CA PRO A 88 15.38 -55.92 1.48
C PRO A 88 14.18 -56.77 1.06
N ASN A 89 14.31 -57.45 -0.08
CA ASN A 89 13.45 -58.53 -0.57
C ASN A 89 12.88 -59.35 0.59
N SER A 90 11.70 -58.98 1.08
CA SER A 90 10.97 -59.73 2.09
C SER A 90 9.59 -60.00 1.54
N SER A 91 9.33 -61.29 1.33
CA SER A 91 8.04 -61.83 0.90
C SER A 91 6.90 -61.25 1.76
N PRO A 92 5.66 -61.16 1.23
CA PRO A 92 4.56 -60.51 1.93
C PRO A 92 4.29 -61.25 3.24
N ARG A 93 4.61 -60.61 4.37
CA ARG A 93 4.17 -61.09 5.69
C ARG A 93 2.66 -60.87 5.78
N ARG A 94 1.92 -61.98 5.66
CA ARG A 94 0.50 -62.09 5.96
C ARG A 94 0.27 -61.56 7.38
N GLY A 95 -0.29 -60.37 7.50
CA GLY A 95 -0.62 -59.75 8.78
C GLY A 95 -1.69 -60.57 9.49
N ASN A 96 -1.33 -61.18 10.62
CA ASN A 96 -2.29 -61.83 11.52
C ASN A 96 -3.21 -60.76 12.14
N ASN A 97 -4.51 -60.96 11.97
CA ASN A 97 -5.57 -60.18 12.59
C ASN A 97 -5.48 -60.29 14.13
N ALA A 98 -4.91 -59.28 14.80
CA ALA A 98 -4.93 -59.19 16.25
C ALA A 98 -5.06 -57.71 16.65
N GLY A 99 -6.27 -57.18 16.56
CA GLY A 99 -6.55 -55.79 16.98
C GLY A 99 -7.89 -55.26 16.47
N ALA A 100 -8.94 -56.07 16.51
CA ALA A 100 -10.29 -55.57 16.25
C ALA A 100 -10.68 -54.57 17.35
N PHE A 101 -10.70 -53.28 17.01
CA PHE A 101 -11.21 -52.23 17.89
C PHE A 101 -12.72 -52.45 18.10
N ARG A 102 -13.11 -52.75 19.34
CA ARG A 102 -14.51 -52.91 19.73
C ARG A 102 -15.09 -51.55 20.12
N LEU A 103 -15.93 -50.98 19.26
CA LEU A 103 -16.81 -49.87 19.59
C LEU A 103 -17.90 -50.37 20.55
N LYS A 104 -18.04 -49.73 21.71
CA LYS A 104 -19.20 -49.88 22.60
C LYS A 104 -20.17 -48.75 22.31
N TYR A 105 -21.43 -49.12 22.10
CA TYR A 105 -22.58 -48.22 22.01
C TYR A 105 -22.88 -47.59 23.37
#